data_AF-A0A370LQZ9-F1
#
_entry.id   AF-A0A370LQZ9-F1
#
_cell.length_a   1.000
_cell.length_b   1.000
_cell.length_c   1.000
_cell.angle_alpha   90.00
_cell.angle_beta   90.00
_cell.angle_gamma   90.00
#
_symmetry.space_group_name_H-M   'P 1'
#
loop_
_entity.id
_entity.type
_entity.pdbx_description
1 polymer ?
#
loop_
_entity_poly.entity_id
_entity_poly.type
_entity_poly.pdbx_seq_one_letter_code
_entity_poly.pdbx_strand_id
1 'polypeptide(L)'
;MAKKKPIERKCKNCRLYNMEEKYCRVVVLHNGERINPPTDPEDYCIFEQEDIAEEIKEVKWWVEDPETGEKCKEGVVKVEYPIGFFGKEPND
;
A
#
# COMPACT_ATOMS: atom_id res chain seq x y z
N MET A 1 18.18 -14.50 -8.59
CA MET A 1 17.23 -13.64 -7.85
C MET A 1 18.01 -12.47 -7.25
N ALA A 2 17.86 -11.26 -7.79
CA ALA A 2 18.60 -10.10 -7.30
C ALA A 2 18.14 -9.79 -5.86
N LYS A 3 19.08 -9.79 -4.90
CA LYS A 3 18.84 -9.35 -3.52
C LYS A 3 18.38 -7.90 -3.57
N LYS A 4 17.08 -7.64 -3.42
CA LYS A 4 16.54 -6.27 -3.35
C LYS A 4 17.17 -5.61 -2.12
N LYS A 5 17.83 -4.48 -2.32
CA LYS A 5 18.31 -3.65 -1.21
C LYS A 5 17.11 -3.29 -0.33
N PRO A 6 17.25 -3.29 1.00
CA PRO A 6 16.20 -2.80 1.87
C PRO A 6 15.91 -1.35 1.48
N ILE A 7 14.64 -1.08 1.16
CA ILE A 7 14.18 0.26 0.83
C ILE A 7 14.11 1.05 2.14
N GLU A 8 14.75 2.21 2.19
CA GLU A 8 14.66 3.10 3.34
C GLU A 8 13.21 3.59 3.53
N ARG A 9 12.69 3.51 4.75
CA ARG A 9 11.30 3.84 5.13
C ARG A 9 11.07 5.36 5.22
N LYS A 10 11.36 6.08 4.14
CA LYS A 10 11.09 7.52 3.94
C LYS A 10 9.95 7.71 2.95
N CYS A 11 9.16 8.77 3.10
CA CYS A 11 7.95 8.98 2.29
C CYS A 11 8.19 8.92 0.78
N LYS A 12 9.28 9.51 0.28
CA LYS A 12 9.66 9.48 -1.15
C LYS A 12 9.99 8.10 -1.73
N ASN A 13 10.16 7.08 -0.89
CA ASN A 13 10.63 5.75 -1.32
C ASN A 13 9.50 4.73 -1.50
N CYS A 14 8.27 5.07 -1.12
CA CYS A 14 7.11 4.20 -1.29
C CYS A 14 6.28 4.58 -2.53
N ARG A 15 5.47 3.64 -3.04
CA ARG A 15 4.60 3.85 -4.21
C ARG A 15 3.41 4.80 -3.93
N LEU A 16 3.22 5.18 -2.67
CA LEU A 16 2.10 6.00 -2.23
C LEU A 16 2.44 7.49 -2.25
N TYR A 17 3.71 7.88 -2.29
CA TYR A 17 4.06 9.28 -2.38
C TYR A 17 3.89 9.81 -3.80
N ASN A 18 3.13 10.89 -3.95
CA ASN A 18 3.02 11.62 -5.19
C ASN A 18 4.14 12.69 -5.26
N MET A 19 5.14 12.47 -6.12
CA MET A 19 6.25 13.41 -6.31
C MET A 19 5.81 14.76 -6.91
N GLU A 20 4.80 14.76 -7.78
CA GLU A 20 4.33 15.97 -8.47
C GLU A 20 3.57 16.88 -7.51
N GLU A 21 2.72 16.29 -6.68
CA GLU A 21 1.80 17.02 -5.80
C GLU A 21 2.29 17.09 -4.34
N LYS A 22 3.43 16.46 -4.03
CA LYS A 22 4.09 16.44 -2.71
C LYS A 22 3.16 16.00 -1.56
N TYR A 23 2.30 15.00 -1.79
CA TYR A 23 1.46 14.41 -0.75
C TYR A 23 1.52 12.88 -0.76
N CYS A 24 1.19 12.28 0.38
CA CYS A 24 1.01 10.84 0.49
C CYS A 24 -0.42 10.43 0.07
N ARG A 25 -0.54 9.49 -0.86
CA ARG A 25 -1.83 8.93 -1.36
C ARG A 25 -2.57 8.10 -0.31
N VAL A 26 -1.97 7.90 0.86
CA VAL A 26 -2.70 7.37 2.02
C VAL A 26 -3.83 8.33 2.36
N VAL A 27 -5.05 7.79 2.45
CA VAL A 27 -6.21 8.54 2.93
C VAL A 27 -6.47 8.08 4.35
N VAL A 28 -6.43 9.02 5.28
CA VAL A 28 -6.81 8.80 6.67
C VAL A 28 -8.25 9.26 6.84
N LEU A 29 -9.05 8.49 7.57
CA LEU A 29 -10.38 8.90 8.00
C LEU A 29 -10.27 9.46 9.42
N HIS A 30 -10.53 10.74 9.60
CA HIS A 30 -10.51 11.40 10.91
C HIS A 30 -11.79 12.22 11.09
N ASN A 31 -12.53 11.98 12.19
CA ASN A 31 -13.83 12.62 12.46
C ASN A 31 -14.87 12.50 11.32
N GLY A 32 -14.82 11.40 10.56
CA GLY A 32 -15.71 11.17 9.42
C GLY A 32 -15.28 11.88 8.12
N GLU A 33 -14.17 12.62 8.15
CA GLU A 33 -13.61 13.29 6.98
C GLU A 33 -12.42 12.52 6.41
N ARG A 34 -12.32 12.51 5.08
CA ARG A 34 -11.16 11.96 4.37
C ARG A 34 -10.08 13.04 4.32
N ILE A 35 -8.93 12.76 4.91
CA ILE A 35 -7.77 13.64 4.88
C ILE A 35 -6.60 12.95 4.18
N ASN A 36 -5.91 13.68 3.32
CA ASN A 36 -4.60 13.29 2.80
C ASN A 36 -3.55 14.01 3.64
N PRO A 37 -2.71 13.30 4.40
CA PRO A 37 -1.71 13.95 5.22
C PRO A 37 -0.68 14.65 4.31
N PRO A 38 -0.40 15.96 4.53
CA PRO A 38 0.75 16.59 3.92
C PRO A 38 2.00 15.87 4.40
N THR A 39 3.01 15.75 3.55
CA THR A 39 4.16 14.90 3.84
C THR A 39 5.42 15.52 3.26
N ASP A 40 6.45 15.73 4.08
CA ASP A 40 7.77 16.11 3.56
C ASP A 40 8.49 14.87 3.00
N PRO A 41 9.13 14.93 1.81
CA PRO A 41 9.87 13.80 1.25
C PRO A 41 11.04 13.32 2.12
N GLU A 42 11.56 14.15 3.02
CA GLU A 42 12.61 13.77 3.98
C GLU A 42 12.06 13.22 5.30
N ASP A 43 10.76 13.35 5.56
CA ASP A 43 10.14 12.78 6.76
C ASP A 43 10.14 11.25 6.73
N TYR A 44 10.17 10.68 7.94
CA TYR A 44 9.90 9.26 8.13
C TYR A 44 8.49 8.92 7.64
N CYS A 45 8.33 7.71 7.14
CA CYS A 45 7.04 7.26 6.67
C CYS A 45 5.99 7.30 7.79
N ILE A 46 4.75 7.68 7.49
CA ILE A 46 3.65 7.63 8.46
C ILE A 46 3.46 6.23 9.05
N PHE A 47 3.82 5.19 8.30
CA PHE A 47 3.85 3.80 8.75
C PHE A 47 5.02 3.45 9.69
N GLU A 48 5.92 4.37 10.03
CA GLU A 48 6.94 4.18 11.07
C GLU A 48 6.49 4.73 12.42
N GLN A 49 5.37 5.47 12.48
CA GLN A 49 4.76 5.80 13.75
C GLN A 49 4.18 4.50 14.31
N GLU A 50 4.72 4.03 15.45
CA GLU A 50 4.42 2.71 16.03
C GLU A 50 2.91 2.48 16.19
N ASP A 51 2.14 3.54 16.42
CA ASP A 51 0.67 3.50 16.55
C ASP A 51 -0.07 3.21 15.23
N ILE A 52 0.57 3.40 14.07
CA ILE A 52 -0.03 3.29 12.72
C ILE A 52 0.52 2.07 11.97
N ALA A 53 1.77 1.68 12.26
CA ALA A 53 2.52 0.67 11.53
C ALA A 53 1.94 -0.75 11.61
N GLU A 54 1.45 -1.15 12.79
CA GLU A 54 1.05 -2.54 13.06
C GLU A 54 -0.28 -2.94 12.40
N GLU A 55 -1.10 -1.97 11.98
CA GLU A 55 -2.44 -2.23 11.46
C GLU A 55 -2.53 -2.25 9.93
N ILE A 56 -1.53 -1.74 9.21
CA ILE A 56 -1.69 -1.52 7.77
C ILE A 56 -1.23 -2.72 6.96
N LYS A 57 -2.24 -3.48 6.53
CA LYS A 57 -2.11 -4.62 5.61
C LYS A 57 -2.34 -4.16 4.16
N GLU A 58 -1.35 -4.36 3.27
CA GLU A 58 -1.48 -4.03 1.84
C GLU A 58 -2.29 -5.09 1.10
N VAL A 59 -3.42 -4.68 0.49
CA VAL A 59 -4.14 -5.49 -0.51
C VAL A 59 -3.66 -5.05 -1.90
N LYS A 60 -3.23 -6.00 -2.71
CA LYS A 60 -2.81 -5.73 -4.09
C LYS A 60 -3.95 -6.02 -5.04
N TRP A 61 -4.09 -5.17 -6.03
CA TRP A 61 -5.11 -5.21 -7.05
C TRP A 61 -4.49 -4.85 -8.39
N TRP A 62 -4.86 -5.60 -9.41
CA TRP A 62 -4.46 -5.35 -10.79
C TRP A 62 -5.48 -5.99 -11.74
N VAL A 63 -5.42 -5.64 -13.01
CA VAL A 63 -6.29 -6.21 -14.04
C VAL A 63 -5.44 -7.12 -14.91
N GLU A 64 -5.92 -8.33 -15.16
CA GLU A 64 -5.30 -9.28 -16.09
C GLU A 64 -6.22 -9.57 -17.27
N ASP A 65 -5.60 -9.76 -18.42
CA ASP A 65 -6.27 -10.30 -19.59
C ASP A 65 -6.64 -11.78 -19.33
N PRO A 66 -7.90 -12.19 -19.54
CA PRO A 66 -8.35 -13.55 -19.21
C PRO A 66 -7.74 -14.63 -20.11
N GLU A 67 -7.30 -14.29 -21.33
CA GLU A 67 -6.73 -15.23 -22.28
C GLU A 67 -5.22 -15.39 -22.08
N THR A 68 -4.52 -14.29 -21.80
CA THR A 68 -3.05 -14.28 -21.72
C THR A 68 -2.50 -14.27 -20.30
N GLY A 69 -3.29 -13.84 -19.31
CA GLY A 69 -2.86 -13.65 -17.92
C GLY A 69 -1.91 -12.46 -17.71
N GLU A 70 -1.68 -11.63 -18.73
CA GLU A 70 -0.82 -10.45 -18.61
C GLU A 70 -1.56 -9.24 -18.03
N LYS A 71 -0.82 -8.34 -17.37
CA LYS A 71 -1.40 -7.11 -16.80
C LYS A 71 -1.87 -6.16 -17.89
N CYS A 72 -3.14 -5.78 -17.85
CA CYS A 72 -3.77 -4.91 -18.83
C CYS A 72 -4.57 -3.78 -18.16
N LYS A 73 -5.25 -2.95 -18.97
CA LYS A 73 -6.13 -1.86 -18.47
C LYS A 73 -7.60 -2.30 -18.32
N GLU A 74 -8.04 -3.26 -19.13
CA GLU A 74 -9.41 -3.76 -19.18
C GLU A 74 -9.38 -5.30 -19.21
N GLY A 75 -10.13 -5.94 -18.33
CA GLY A 75 -10.04 -7.39 -18.13
C GLY A 75 -10.57 -7.80 -16.76
N VAL A 76 -10.03 -8.90 -16.22
CA VAL A 76 -10.43 -9.47 -14.94
C VAL A 76 -9.64 -8.83 -13.80
N VAL A 77 -10.34 -8.30 -12.81
CA VAL A 77 -9.71 -7.77 -11.59
C VAL A 77 -9.20 -8.93 -10.74
N LYS A 78 -7.92 -8.90 -10.40
CA LYS A 78 -7.26 -9.81 -9.46
C LYS A 78 -6.99 -9.07 -8.17
N VAL A 79 -7.15 -9.79 -7.05
CA VAL A 79 -6.92 -9.27 -5.71
C VAL A 79 -6.05 -10.26 -4.94
N GLU A 80 -4.96 -9.79 -4.36
CA GLU A 80 -4.08 -10.55 -3.46
C GLU A 80 -4.14 -9.93 -2.06
N TYR A 81 -4.52 -10.76 -1.10
CA TYR A 81 -4.56 -10.40 0.32
C TYR A 81 -3.29 -10.88 1.02
N PRO A 82 -2.79 -10.13 2.01
CA PRO A 82 -1.69 -10.60 2.84
C PRO A 82 -2.12 -11.78 3.72
N ILE A 83 -1.14 -12.57 4.16
CA ILE A 83 -1.40 -13.75 4.99
C ILE A 83 -2.07 -13.31 6.30
N GLY A 84 -3.13 -14.00 6.71
CA GLY A 84 -3.88 -13.65 7.92
C GLY A 84 -4.67 -12.33 7.82
N PHE A 85 -4.94 -11.84 6.60
CA PHE A 85 -5.79 -10.66 6.40
C PHE A 85 -7.19 -10.85 6.98
N PHE A 86 -7.79 -12.03 6.79
CA PHE A 86 -9.12 -12.39 7.30
C PHE A 86 -9.11 -13.07 8.69
N GLY A 87 -7.98 -13.05 9.40
CA GLY A 87 -7.80 -13.76 10.69
C GLY A 87 -7.19 -15.16 10.55
N LYS A 88 -7.00 -15.86 11.68
CA LYS A 88 -6.64 -17.29 11.72
C LYS A 88 -7.87 -18.12 11.36
N GLU A 89 -7.71 -19.14 10.51
CA GLU A 89 -8.79 -20.09 10.24
C GLU A 89 -9.20 -20.78 11.56
N PRO A 90 -10.50 -21.04 11.77
CA PRO A 90 -10.98 -21.76 12.93
C PRO A 90 -10.68 -23.25 12.73
N ASN A 91 -9.45 -23.68 13.01
CA ASN A 91 -9.03 -25.05 13.37
C ASN A 91 -7.48 -25.10 13.38
N ASP A 92 -6.89 -24.73 14.51
CA ASP A 92 -5.53 -25.15 14.91
C ASP A 92 -5.72 -26.18 16.04
#